data_AF-A0A8T6ZVT7-F1
#
_entry.id   AF-A0A8T6ZVT7-F1
#
_cell.length_a   1.000
_cell.length_b   1.000
_cell.length_c   1.000
_cell.angle_alpha   90.00
_cell.angle_beta   90.00
_cell.angle_gamma   90.00
#
_symmetry.space_group_name_H-M   'P 1'
#
loop_
_entity.id
_entity.type
_entity.pdbx_description
1 polymer ?
#
loop_
_entity_poly.entity_id
_entity_poly.type
_entity_poly.pdbx_seq_one_letter_code
_entity_poly.pdbx_strand_id
1 'polypeptide(L)'
;PGAPKTHDHLDLVLSTGACVRFNDPRRFGSLHFSEVPERHWLLASLGPEPLSEDFSGEYLQRTARGRRVAIKQHIMNSRIVTGVGNIYANEALFRSRIHPHRAAGRISAQRLDTLAASIKDVLDNAIRAGGTTLRNFVGGDGKPGYFQQTLAVYGRGGEPCIVCEAPIKQVVIGQRATYYCPRCQR
;
A
#
# COMPACT_ATOMS: atom_id res chain seq x y z
N PRO A 1 -18.88 23.60 14.63
CA PRO A 1 -18.88 22.50 13.64
C PRO A 1 -20.31 22.22 13.18
N GLY A 2 -20.52 21.73 11.96
CA GLY A 2 -21.83 21.22 11.54
C GLY A 2 -22.23 19.99 12.36
N ALA A 3 -23.53 19.65 12.35
CA ALA A 3 -24.04 18.48 13.06
C ALA A 3 -23.27 17.19 12.66
N PRO A 4 -22.97 16.29 13.61
CA PRO A 4 -22.38 14.99 13.30
C PRO A 4 -23.32 14.16 12.41
N LYS A 5 -22.73 13.42 11.47
CA LYS A 5 -23.39 12.47 10.57
C LYS A 5 -23.12 11.03 11.03
N THR A 6 -23.81 10.09 10.40
CA THR A 6 -23.53 8.66 10.60
C THR A 6 -22.05 8.37 10.36
N HIS A 7 -21.45 7.63 11.30
CA HIS A 7 -20.04 7.25 11.32
C HIS A 7 -19.04 8.35 11.67
N ASP A 8 -19.48 9.55 12.06
CA ASP A 8 -18.63 10.54 12.72
C ASP A 8 -18.44 10.12 14.19
N HIS A 9 -17.23 9.69 14.56
CA HIS A 9 -16.98 9.10 15.89
C HIS A 9 -16.22 10.03 16.84
N LEU A 10 -15.50 11.03 16.32
CA LEU A 10 -14.73 11.98 17.13
C LEU A 10 -14.55 13.32 16.41
N ASP A 11 -14.73 14.41 17.16
CA ASP A 11 -14.47 15.79 16.73
C ASP A 11 -13.37 16.42 17.60
N LEU A 12 -12.34 16.96 16.95
CA LEU A 12 -11.36 17.87 17.56
C LEU A 12 -11.70 19.30 17.14
N VAL A 13 -12.35 20.03 18.04
CA VAL A 13 -12.72 21.43 17.83
C VAL A 13 -11.57 22.34 18.25
N LEU A 14 -11.07 23.13 17.30
CA LEU A 14 -9.98 24.06 17.53
C LEU A 14 -10.51 25.39 18.07
N SER A 15 -9.66 26.15 18.75
CA SER A 15 -10.00 27.49 19.25
C SER A 15 -10.39 28.48 18.15
N THR A 16 -9.98 28.22 16.91
CA THR A 16 -10.37 28.98 15.71
C THR A 16 -11.82 28.72 15.26
N GLY A 17 -12.51 27.76 15.88
CA GLY A 17 -13.84 27.29 15.46
C GLY A 17 -13.80 26.22 14.36
N ALA A 18 -12.63 25.96 13.77
CA ALA A 18 -12.42 24.84 12.84
C ALA A 18 -12.54 23.48 13.57
N CYS A 19 -12.86 22.43 12.81
CA CYS A 19 -13.05 21.10 13.37
C CYS A 19 -12.40 20.03 12.49
N VAL A 20 -11.58 19.18 13.11
CA VAL A 20 -11.09 17.94 12.50
C VAL A 20 -11.98 16.81 12.96
N ARG A 21 -12.57 16.07 12.03
CA ARG A 21 -13.58 15.04 12.31
C ARG A 21 -13.12 13.68 11.81
N PHE A 22 -13.16 12.69 12.69
CA PHE A 22 -12.82 11.31 12.38
C PHE A 22 -14.08 10.51 12.00
N ASN A 23 -14.25 10.26 10.70
CA ASN A 23 -15.33 9.43 10.15
C ASN A 23 -14.79 8.02 9.83
N ASP A 24 -15.41 6.98 10.38
CA ASP A 24 -14.99 5.60 10.10
C ASP A 24 -16.19 4.63 10.03
N PRO A 25 -16.73 4.37 8.82
CA PRO A 25 -17.91 3.50 8.67
C PRO A 25 -17.72 2.09 9.19
N ARG A 26 -16.48 1.57 9.17
CA ARG A 26 -16.17 0.19 9.56
C ARG A 26 -15.66 0.08 10.99
N ARG A 27 -15.32 1.19 11.64
CA ARG A 27 -14.79 1.28 13.00
C ARG A 27 -13.52 0.44 13.18
N PHE A 28 -12.63 0.48 12.18
CA PHE A 28 -11.34 -0.24 12.18
C PHE A 28 -10.16 0.67 12.52
N GLY A 29 -10.31 1.99 12.36
CA GLY A 29 -9.32 2.96 12.80
C GLY A 29 -9.35 3.14 14.31
N SER A 30 -8.32 3.81 14.82
CA SER A 30 -8.16 4.06 16.25
C SER A 30 -7.42 5.38 16.46
N LEU A 31 -7.67 6.00 17.62
CA LEU A 31 -6.96 7.19 18.08
C LEU A 31 -6.20 6.83 19.34
N HIS A 32 -4.93 7.21 19.39
CA HIS A 32 -4.04 6.98 20.52
C HIS A 32 -3.44 8.31 20.90
N PHE A 33 -3.36 8.58 22.20
CA PHE A 33 -2.60 9.69 22.75
C PHE A 33 -1.30 9.15 23.33
N SER A 34 -0.18 9.77 22.99
CA SER A 34 1.13 9.42 23.53
C SER A 34 1.98 10.68 23.63
N GLU A 35 2.65 10.86 24.76
CA GLU A 35 3.63 11.94 24.94
C GLU A 35 4.92 11.67 24.16
N VAL A 36 5.20 10.40 23.85
CA VAL A 36 6.40 9.94 23.13
C VAL A 36 5.98 8.98 22.01
N PRO A 37 5.43 9.49 20.88
CA PRO A 37 4.84 8.66 19.83
C PRO A 37 5.76 7.57 19.26
N GLU A 38 7.05 7.87 19.11
CA GLU A 38 8.05 6.94 18.55
C GLU A 38 8.25 5.68 19.40
N ARG A 39 7.95 5.74 20.71
CA ARG A 39 8.00 4.57 21.61
C ARG A 39 6.69 3.79 21.65
N HIS A 40 5.63 4.31 21.03
CA HIS A 40 4.34 3.65 21.04
C HIS A 40 4.42 2.29 20.34
N TRP A 41 3.87 1.23 20.94
CA TRP A 41 4.04 -0.15 20.45
C TRP A 41 3.56 -0.38 19.00
N LEU A 42 2.57 0.41 18.54
CA LEU A 42 2.11 0.40 17.15
C LEU A 42 3.11 1.01 16.14
N LEU A 43 4.00 1.89 16.61
CA LEU A 43 4.96 2.63 15.78
C LEU A 43 6.39 2.11 15.93
N ALA A 44 6.79 1.72 17.14
CA ALA A 44 8.15 1.33 17.49
C ALA A 44 8.70 0.10 16.73
N SER A 45 7.82 -0.72 16.15
CA SER A 45 8.20 -1.93 15.39
C SER A 45 8.02 -1.81 13.88
N LEU A 46 7.70 -0.61 13.39
CA LEU A 46 7.53 -0.36 11.97
C LEU A 46 8.87 -0.45 11.22
N GLY A 47 8.82 -0.95 9.99
CA GLY A 47 9.94 -0.91 9.06
C GLY A 47 10.18 0.50 8.52
N PRO A 48 11.18 0.69 7.65
CA PRO A 48 11.47 1.98 7.04
C PRO A 48 10.28 2.54 6.26
N GLU A 49 10.29 3.86 6.08
CA GLU A 49 9.40 4.54 5.15
C GLU A 49 9.89 4.21 3.71
N PRO A 50 9.02 3.68 2.82
CA PRO A 50 9.40 3.26 1.47
C PRO A 50 10.08 4.31 0.58
N LEU A 51 9.80 5.59 0.74
CA LEU A 51 10.37 6.72 -0.01
C LEU A 51 11.68 7.25 0.60
N SER A 52 12.03 6.84 1.81
CA SER A 52 13.31 7.20 2.44
C SER A 52 14.51 6.51 1.78
N GLU A 53 15.72 6.95 2.13
CA GLU A 53 16.97 6.31 1.70
C GLU A 53 17.19 4.94 2.38
N ASP A 54 16.60 4.73 3.57
CA ASP A 54 16.72 3.47 4.32
C ASP A 54 16.03 2.29 3.62
N PHE A 55 15.08 2.57 2.72
CA PHE A 55 14.42 1.57 1.91
C PHE A 55 15.13 1.38 0.55
N SER A 56 15.76 0.22 0.38
CA SER A 56 16.51 -0.14 -0.83
C SER A 56 16.31 -1.62 -1.20
N GLY A 57 16.75 -2.00 -2.41
CA GLY A 57 16.77 -3.41 -2.80
C GLY A 57 17.73 -4.26 -1.96
N GLU A 58 18.85 -3.69 -1.53
CA GLU A 58 19.76 -4.32 -0.59
C GLU A 58 19.08 -4.59 0.77
N TYR A 59 18.33 -3.61 1.29
CA TYR A 59 17.51 -3.80 2.50
C TYR A 59 16.49 -4.93 2.31
N LEU A 60 15.77 -4.95 1.18
CA LEU A 60 14.84 -6.02 0.86
C LEU A 60 15.54 -7.38 0.77
N GLN A 61 16.74 -7.45 0.22
CA GLN A 61 17.52 -8.67 0.13
C GLN A 61 17.87 -9.21 1.52
N ARG A 62 18.34 -8.34 2.43
CA ARG A 62 18.66 -8.73 3.81
C ARG A 62 17.42 -9.26 4.54
N THR A 63 16.28 -8.58 4.44
CA THR A 63 15.05 -8.99 5.13
C THR A 63 14.36 -10.20 4.52
N ALA A 64 14.49 -10.40 3.21
CA ALA A 64 13.91 -11.53 2.49
C ALA A 64 14.73 -12.82 2.59
N ARG A 65 16.02 -12.73 2.95
CA ARG A 65 16.93 -13.89 3.02
C ARG A 65 16.34 -15.03 3.87
N GLY A 66 16.27 -16.23 3.29
CA GLY A 66 15.72 -17.42 3.95
C GLY A 66 14.20 -17.45 4.14
N ARG A 67 13.47 -16.38 3.76
CA ARG A 67 12.02 -16.32 3.91
C ARG A 67 11.32 -17.15 2.83
N ARG A 68 10.43 -18.05 3.26
CA ARG A 68 9.61 -18.90 2.39
C ARG A 68 8.25 -18.28 2.06
N VAL A 69 7.86 -17.23 2.78
CA VAL A 69 6.61 -16.52 2.54
C VAL A 69 6.60 -15.88 1.14
N ALA A 70 5.42 -15.74 0.55
CA ALA A 70 5.24 -15.07 -0.73
C ALA A 70 5.75 -13.61 -0.66
N ILE A 71 6.45 -13.16 -1.71
CA ILE A 71 7.02 -11.80 -1.79
C ILE A 71 5.95 -10.72 -1.58
N LYS A 72 4.71 -10.95 -2.06
CA LYS A 72 3.59 -10.04 -1.80
C LYS A 72 3.29 -9.89 -0.30
N GLN A 73 3.27 -10.99 0.44
CA GLN A 73 3.04 -10.94 1.89
C GLN A 73 4.23 -10.30 2.62
N HIS A 74 5.46 -10.52 2.13
CA HIS A 74 6.67 -9.93 2.70
C HIS A 74 6.64 -8.41 2.65
N ILE A 75 6.37 -7.82 1.47
CA ILE A 75 6.33 -6.36 1.29
C ILE A 75 5.09 -5.70 1.88
N MET A 76 4.00 -6.44 2.12
CA MET A 76 2.81 -5.93 2.81
C MET A 76 2.90 -5.97 4.34
N ASN A 77 4.02 -6.47 4.89
CA ASN A 77 4.25 -6.49 6.32
C ASN A 77 4.83 -5.15 6.76
N SER A 78 4.08 -4.38 7.55
CA SER A 78 4.50 -3.06 8.04
C SER A 78 5.78 -3.07 8.89
N ARG A 79 6.21 -4.22 9.42
CA ARG A 79 7.51 -4.38 10.09
C ARG A 79 8.70 -4.51 9.12
N ILE A 80 8.43 -4.81 7.85
CA ILE A 80 9.41 -4.87 6.78
C ILE A 80 9.44 -3.56 6.01
N VAL A 81 8.28 -3.02 5.64
CA VAL A 81 8.18 -1.70 5.01
C VAL A 81 6.79 -1.15 5.26
N THR A 82 6.72 0.12 5.64
CA THR A 82 5.45 0.80 5.91
C THR A 82 4.76 1.26 4.63
N GLY A 83 3.49 1.62 4.69
CA GLY A 83 2.77 2.26 3.57
C GLY A 83 2.42 1.34 2.37
N VAL A 84 3.04 0.16 2.23
CA VAL A 84 2.78 -0.75 1.09
C VAL A 84 1.52 -1.59 1.33
N GLY A 85 0.37 -0.99 1.00
CA GLY A 85 -0.94 -1.64 1.04
C GLY A 85 -1.20 -2.63 -0.11
N ASN A 86 -2.39 -3.25 -0.11
CA ASN A 86 -2.74 -4.29 -1.09
C ASN A 86 -2.67 -3.78 -2.55
N ILE A 87 -3.10 -2.55 -2.82
CA ILE A 87 -3.09 -1.95 -4.16
C ILE A 87 -1.66 -1.83 -4.66
N TYR A 88 -0.85 -1.05 -3.94
CA TYR A 88 0.53 -0.74 -4.31
C TYR A 88 1.41 -1.99 -4.37
N ALA A 89 1.18 -2.99 -3.53
CA ALA A 89 1.88 -4.27 -3.63
C ALA A 89 1.60 -4.99 -4.96
N ASN A 90 0.36 -5.02 -5.44
CA ASN A 90 0.03 -5.63 -6.73
C ASN A 90 0.66 -4.86 -7.90
N GLU A 91 0.54 -3.53 -7.87
CA GLU A 91 1.08 -2.65 -8.91
C GLU A 91 2.62 -2.69 -8.98
N ALA A 92 3.30 -2.63 -7.85
CA ALA A 92 4.75 -2.70 -7.79
C ALA A 92 5.29 -4.05 -8.27
N LEU A 93 4.64 -5.17 -7.89
CA LEU A 93 5.01 -6.51 -8.36
C LEU A 93 4.76 -6.70 -9.86
N PHE A 94 3.71 -6.07 -10.41
CA PHE A 94 3.48 -6.06 -11.84
C PHE A 94 4.57 -5.28 -12.57
N ARG A 95 4.86 -4.05 -12.12
CA ARG A 95 5.91 -3.19 -12.68
C ARG A 95 7.28 -3.85 -12.63
N SER A 96 7.61 -4.52 -11.53
CA SER A 96 8.87 -5.24 -11.36
C SER A 96 8.89 -6.65 -11.98
N ARG A 97 7.80 -7.06 -12.63
CA ARG A 97 7.63 -8.37 -13.29
C ARG A 97 7.86 -9.56 -12.36
N ILE A 98 7.50 -9.44 -11.08
CA ILE A 98 7.63 -10.51 -10.06
C ILE A 98 6.30 -11.21 -9.82
N HIS A 99 6.30 -12.54 -9.91
CA HIS A 99 5.12 -13.33 -9.57
C HIS A 99 4.82 -13.22 -8.06
N PRO A 100 3.59 -12.86 -7.65
CA PRO A 100 3.30 -12.50 -6.25
C PRO A 100 3.45 -13.65 -5.26
N HIS A 101 3.27 -14.90 -5.69
CA HIS A 101 3.50 -16.10 -4.87
C HIS A 101 4.97 -16.50 -4.70
N ARG A 102 5.90 -15.90 -5.47
CA ARG A 102 7.30 -16.34 -5.42
C ARG A 102 7.85 -16.11 -4.02
N ALA A 103 8.53 -17.11 -3.47
CA ALA A 103 9.09 -17.01 -2.13
C ALA A 103 10.07 -15.82 -2.07
N ALA A 104 9.93 -14.97 -1.05
CA ALA A 104 10.71 -13.74 -0.93
C ALA A 104 12.22 -14.02 -0.95
N GLY A 105 12.67 -15.07 -0.26
CA GLY A 105 14.08 -15.48 -0.23
C GLY A 105 14.61 -16.11 -1.53
N ARG A 106 13.77 -16.24 -2.57
CA ARG A 106 14.14 -16.76 -3.91
C ARG A 106 14.13 -15.67 -4.99
N ILE A 107 14.01 -14.40 -4.62
CA ILE A 107 14.14 -13.27 -5.53
C ILE A 107 15.61 -12.87 -5.60
N SER A 108 16.14 -12.67 -6.80
CA SER A 108 17.53 -12.21 -6.98
C SER A 108 17.68 -10.75 -6.53
N ALA A 109 18.90 -10.38 -6.12
CA ALA A 109 19.21 -9.01 -5.68
C ALA A 109 18.75 -7.95 -6.70
N GLN A 110 19.13 -8.12 -7.98
CA GLN A 110 18.74 -7.22 -9.06
C GLN A 110 17.21 -7.03 -9.20
N ARG A 111 16.43 -8.10 -8.98
CA ARG A 111 14.97 -8.02 -9.03
C ARG A 111 14.41 -7.33 -7.79
N LEU A 112 15.07 -7.45 -6.64
CA LEU A 112 14.72 -6.71 -5.42
C LEU A 112 15.05 -5.22 -5.54
N ASP A 113 16.14 -4.85 -6.22
CA ASP A 113 16.44 -3.45 -6.56
C ASP A 113 15.33 -2.86 -7.44
N THR A 114 14.93 -3.61 -8.48
CA THR A 114 13.83 -3.20 -9.37
C THR A 114 12.50 -3.11 -8.60
N LEU A 115 12.26 -4.03 -7.66
CA LEU A 115 11.05 -4.00 -6.81
C LEU A 115 11.04 -2.79 -5.87
N ALA A 116 12.15 -2.48 -5.20
CA ALA A 116 12.26 -1.32 -4.33
C ALA A 116 12.00 -0.02 -5.11
N ALA A 117 12.65 0.14 -6.28
CA ALA A 117 12.40 1.27 -7.17
C ALA A 117 10.92 1.33 -7.63
N SER A 118 10.34 0.18 -8.01
CA SER A 118 8.94 0.12 -8.43
C SER A 118 7.97 0.50 -7.31
N ILE A 119 8.26 0.13 -6.05
CA ILE A 119 7.46 0.53 -4.88
C ILE A 119 7.53 2.05 -4.71
N LYS A 120 8.73 2.64 -4.76
CA LYS A 120 8.92 4.10 -4.67
C LYS A 120 8.14 4.82 -5.77
N ASP A 121 8.31 4.40 -7.02
CA ASP A 121 7.60 4.98 -8.17
C ASP A 121 6.08 4.93 -8.00
N VAL A 122 5.53 3.78 -7.62
CA VAL A 122 4.08 3.59 -7.47
C VAL A 122 3.52 4.49 -6.37
N LEU A 123 4.24 4.61 -5.24
CA LEU A 123 3.83 5.44 -4.12
C LEU A 123 3.98 6.94 -4.42
N ASP A 124 5.08 7.37 -5.03
CA ASP A 124 5.27 8.78 -5.43
C ASP A 124 4.19 9.22 -6.43
N ASN A 125 3.90 8.37 -7.42
CA ASN A 125 2.81 8.61 -8.37
C ASN A 125 1.44 8.66 -7.67
N ALA A 126 1.22 7.85 -6.64
CA ALA A 126 -0.01 7.90 -5.85
C ALA A 126 -0.12 9.19 -5.04
N ILE A 127 0.96 9.63 -4.40
CA ILE A 127 0.98 10.88 -3.63
C ILE A 127 0.73 12.08 -4.55
N ARG A 128 1.42 12.15 -5.70
CA ARG A 128 1.21 13.22 -6.70
C ARG A 128 -0.21 13.24 -7.26
N ALA A 129 -0.84 12.08 -7.39
CA ALA A 129 -2.22 11.95 -7.84
C ALA A 129 -3.27 12.25 -6.73
N GLY A 130 -2.83 12.52 -5.49
CA GLY A 130 -3.73 12.71 -4.35
C GLY A 130 -4.30 11.40 -3.77
N GLY A 131 -3.68 10.26 -4.06
CA GLY A 131 -4.02 8.92 -3.58
C GLY A 131 -4.87 8.09 -4.57
N THR A 132 -5.06 6.80 -4.27
CA THR A 132 -5.99 5.93 -5.02
C THR A 132 -7.40 6.00 -4.43
N THR A 133 -8.32 6.69 -5.10
CA THR A 133 -9.73 6.71 -4.69
C THR A 133 -10.46 5.48 -5.21
N LEU A 134 -10.55 4.40 -4.42
CA LEU A 134 -11.30 3.21 -4.84
C LEU A 134 -12.77 3.22 -4.43
N ARG A 135 -13.11 3.72 -3.23
CA ARG A 135 -14.51 3.76 -2.76
C ARG A 135 -14.88 4.97 -1.88
N ASN A 136 -14.03 5.38 -0.92
CA ASN A 136 -14.38 6.45 0.04
C ASN A 136 -13.20 7.35 0.46
N PHE A 137 -12.05 7.31 -0.24
CA PHE A 137 -10.95 8.22 0.09
C PHE A 137 -11.23 9.58 -0.53
N VAL A 138 -11.54 10.55 0.31
CA VAL A 138 -11.60 11.96 -0.04
C VAL A 138 -10.40 12.65 0.59
N GLY A 139 -9.75 13.55 -0.15
CA GLY A 139 -8.65 14.36 0.38
C GLY A 139 -9.10 15.23 1.56
N GLY A 140 -8.16 15.93 2.19
CA GLY A 140 -8.47 16.86 3.29
C GLY A 140 -9.45 17.98 2.92
N ASP A 141 -9.67 18.21 1.62
CA ASP A 141 -10.64 19.14 1.04
C ASP A 141 -12.03 18.50 0.79
N GLY A 142 -12.22 17.23 1.14
CA GLY A 142 -13.48 16.49 0.97
C GLY A 142 -13.76 16.06 -0.47
N LYS A 143 -12.80 16.21 -1.39
CA LYS A 143 -12.97 15.83 -2.79
C LYS A 143 -12.35 14.46 -3.05
N PRO A 144 -12.98 13.59 -3.85
CA PRO A 144 -12.33 12.36 -4.29
C PRO A 144 -11.02 12.74 -4.99
N GLY A 145 -9.93 12.02 -4.73
CA GLY A 145 -8.65 12.26 -5.41
C GLY A 145 -8.90 12.40 -6.91
N TYR A 146 -8.61 13.59 -7.46
CA TYR A 146 -9.04 14.03 -8.79
C TYR A 146 -8.45 13.21 -9.94
N PHE A 147 -7.51 12.32 -9.66
CA PHE A 147 -6.97 11.37 -10.61
C PHE A 147 -7.43 9.96 -10.25
N GLN A 148 -8.28 9.36 -11.07
CA GLN A 148 -8.36 7.90 -11.13
C GLN A 148 -6.99 7.40 -11.58
N GLN A 149 -6.16 6.95 -10.64
CA GLN A 149 -4.97 6.21 -11.02
C GLN A 149 -5.38 5.06 -11.92
N THR A 150 -4.86 5.02 -13.14
CA THR A 150 -5.00 3.85 -14.01
C THR A 150 -4.17 2.73 -13.41
N LEU A 151 -4.82 1.86 -12.64
CA LEU A 151 -4.21 0.68 -12.05
C LEU A 151 -3.90 -0.32 -13.16
N ALA A 152 -2.69 -0.88 -13.19
CA ALA A 152 -2.30 -1.79 -14.24
C ALA A 152 -2.89 -3.18 -14.02
N VAL A 153 -3.06 -3.62 -12.77
CA VAL A 153 -3.59 -4.96 -12.46
C VAL A 153 -4.64 -4.97 -11.36
N TYR A 154 -4.56 -4.09 -10.36
CA TYR A 154 -5.42 -4.15 -9.19
C TYR A 154 -6.89 -3.92 -9.55
N GLY A 155 -7.76 -4.85 -9.14
CA GLY A 155 -9.19 -4.79 -9.45
C GLY A 155 -9.55 -5.20 -10.89
N ARG A 156 -8.56 -5.48 -11.74
CA ARG A 156 -8.74 -5.78 -13.17
C ARG A 156 -8.80 -7.29 -13.47
N GLY A 157 -9.32 -8.09 -12.54
CA GLY A 157 -9.40 -9.55 -12.71
C GLY A 157 -10.20 -9.92 -13.96
N GLY A 158 -9.62 -10.72 -14.86
CA GLY A 158 -10.22 -11.12 -16.13
C GLY A 158 -10.00 -10.15 -17.29
N GLU A 159 -9.61 -8.90 -17.03
CA GLU A 159 -9.32 -7.92 -18.08
C GLU A 159 -7.98 -8.19 -18.78
N PRO A 160 -7.79 -7.69 -20.02
CA PRO A 160 -6.51 -7.81 -20.71
C PRO A 160 -5.40 -7.01 -20.01
N CYS A 161 -4.24 -7.65 -19.86
CA CYS A 161 -3.02 -6.99 -19.41
C CYS A 161 -2.63 -5.85 -20.35
N ILE A 162 -2.29 -4.67 -19.79
CA ILE A 162 -1.90 -3.49 -20.58
C ILE A 162 -0.58 -3.64 -21.35
N VAL A 163 0.18 -4.71 -21.10
CA VAL A 163 1.48 -4.97 -21.76
C VAL A 163 1.38 -6.11 -22.79
N CYS A 164 0.60 -7.15 -22.50
CA CYS A 164 0.65 -8.38 -23.30
C CYS A 164 -0.73 -9.01 -23.57
N GLU A 165 -1.81 -8.30 -23.24
CA GLU A 165 -3.22 -8.65 -23.48
C GLU A 165 -3.74 -9.92 -22.80
N ALA A 166 -2.86 -10.75 -22.24
CA ALA A 166 -3.26 -11.93 -21.47
C ALA A 166 -4.16 -11.53 -20.28
N PRO A 167 -5.19 -12.32 -19.98
CA PRO A 167 -6.14 -11.99 -18.92
C PRO A 167 -5.43 -11.94 -17.56
N ILE A 168 -5.66 -10.87 -16.81
CA ILE A 168 -5.16 -10.71 -15.45
C ILE A 168 -5.82 -11.77 -14.56
N LYS A 169 -5.00 -12.51 -13.84
CA LYS A 169 -5.49 -13.49 -12.87
C LYS A 169 -5.78 -12.84 -11.53
N GLN A 170 -6.89 -13.24 -10.93
CA GLN A 170 -7.22 -12.92 -9.55
C GLN A 170 -7.10 -14.17 -8.68
N VAL A 171 -6.33 -14.09 -7.60
CA VAL A 171 -6.15 -15.15 -6.60
C VAL A 171 -6.15 -14.57 -5.19
N VAL A 172 -6.16 -15.43 -4.18
CA VAL A 172 -6.04 -15.03 -2.78
C VAL A 172 -4.67 -15.44 -2.24
N ILE A 173 -3.91 -14.47 -1.72
CA ILE A 173 -2.63 -14.71 -1.04
C ILE A 173 -2.71 -14.07 0.33
N GLY A 174 -2.56 -14.88 1.40
CA GLY A 174 -2.61 -14.38 2.77
C GLY A 174 -3.91 -13.65 3.10
N GLN A 175 -5.06 -14.20 2.68
CA GLN A 175 -6.40 -13.60 2.85
C GLN A 175 -6.58 -12.24 2.17
N ARG A 176 -5.73 -11.90 1.18
CA ARG A 176 -5.83 -10.67 0.38
C ARG A 176 -6.04 -11.00 -1.09
N ALA A 177 -7.01 -10.36 -1.71
CA ALA A 177 -7.19 -10.38 -3.16
C ALA A 177 -5.90 -9.90 -3.84
N THR A 178 -5.45 -10.65 -4.83
CA THR A 178 -4.19 -10.47 -5.53
C THR A 178 -4.45 -10.56 -7.02
N TYR A 179 -3.90 -9.60 -7.76
CA TYR A 179 -4.07 -9.44 -9.20
C TYR A 179 -2.69 -9.44 -9.85
N TYR A 180 -2.53 -10.25 -10.89
CA TYR A 180 -1.24 -10.34 -11.58
C TYR A 180 -1.42 -10.84 -13.02
N CYS A 181 -0.49 -10.47 -13.89
CA CYS A 181 -0.43 -10.99 -15.24
C CYS A 181 0.40 -12.30 -15.29
N PRO A 182 -0.17 -13.43 -15.73
CA PRO A 182 0.54 -14.71 -15.76
C PRO A 182 1.66 -14.78 -16.81
N ARG A 183 1.70 -13.86 -17.79
CA ARG A 183 2.77 -13.81 -18.81
C ARG A 183 3.89 -12.84 -18.46
N CYS A 184 3.54 -11.67 -17.92
CA CYS A 184 4.52 -10.64 -17.57
C CYS A 184 5.28 -10.94 -16.27
N GLN A 185 4.67 -11.65 -15.31
CA GLN A 185 5.24 -11.87 -13.98
C GLN A 185 5.71 -13.31 -13.78
N ARG A 186 6.98 -13.50 -13.35
CA ARG A 186 7.64 -14.81 -13.16
C ARG A 186 8.33 -14.97 -11.80
#